data_AF-A0AAQ1CDJ0-F1
#
_entry.id   AF-A0AAQ1CDJ0-F1
#
_cell.length_a   1.000
_cell.length_b   1.000
_cell.length_c   1.000
_cell.angle_alpha   90.00
_cell.angle_beta   90.00
_cell.angle_gamma   90.00
#
_symmetry.space_group_name_H-M   'P 1'
#
loop_
_entity.id
_entity.type
_entity.pdbx_description
1 polymer ?
#
loop_
_entity_poly.entity_id
_entity_poly.type
_entity_poly.pdbx_seq_one_letter_code
_entity_poly.pdbx_strand_id
1 'polypeptide(L)'
;MAKKVIPLTNTQVKQVKAQEKEYILSDGDGLQLKIKLSGSKTWVFKYSKPFTKKRSNIGFGVYPEVSLAQARDKRKQARELLAQDVDPKAYKDEQQLIQQKIHSNTLQAVSRNWFGIKESSISPNYAKDIWRSMELHIFPSLGNSA
;
A
#
# COMPACT_ATOMS: atom_id res chain seq x y z
N MET A 1 -26.36 26.17 -4.13
CA MET A 1 -25.28 26.54 -3.19
C MET A 1 -24.48 25.29 -2.85
N ALA A 2 -23.15 25.36 -2.82
CA ALA A 2 -22.31 24.21 -2.42
C ALA A 2 -22.49 23.91 -0.93
N LYS A 3 -22.78 22.66 -0.57
CA LYS A 3 -22.93 22.24 0.84
C LYS A 3 -21.59 22.43 1.55
N LYS A 4 -21.54 23.29 2.58
CA LYS A 4 -20.34 23.49 3.40
C LYS A 4 -20.00 22.18 4.11
N VAL A 5 -18.80 21.64 3.86
CA VAL A 5 -18.32 20.44 4.54
C VAL A 5 -17.67 20.86 5.85
N ILE A 6 -18.16 20.30 6.96
CA ILE A 6 -17.57 20.50 8.29
C ILE A 6 -16.51 19.42 8.48
N PRO A 7 -15.23 19.78 8.71
CA PRO A 7 -14.18 18.80 8.96
C PRO A 7 -14.50 17.91 10.16
N LEU A 8 -14.07 16.66 10.09
CA LEU A 8 -14.28 15.70 11.16
C LEU A 8 -13.38 16.00 12.35
N THR A 9 -13.84 15.59 13.52
CA THR A 9 -13.05 15.60 14.77
C THR A 9 -12.70 14.18 15.19
N ASN A 10 -11.63 14.01 15.97
CA ASN A 10 -11.24 12.70 16.49
C ASN A 10 -12.39 12.04 17.28
N THR A 11 -13.13 12.81 18.07
CA THR A 11 -14.28 12.33 18.83
C THR A 11 -15.39 11.80 17.93
N GLN A 12 -15.74 12.54 16.86
CA GLN A 12 -16.73 12.08 15.88
C GLN A 12 -16.29 10.79 15.19
N VAL A 13 -15.04 10.72 14.72
CA VAL A 13 -14.48 9.53 14.07
C VAL A 13 -14.52 8.32 15.01
N LYS A 14 -14.16 8.51 16.28
CA LYS A 14 -14.19 7.45 17.30
C LYS A 14 -15.61 6.97 17.58
N GLN A 15 -16.55 7.90 17.77
CA GLN A 15 -17.93 7.60 18.17
C GLN A 15 -18.82 7.08 17.04
N VAL A 16 -18.43 7.29 15.77
CA VAL A 16 -19.27 6.89 14.65
C VAL A 16 -19.47 5.36 14.62
N LYS A 17 -20.71 4.90 14.41
CA LYS A 17 -21.09 3.48 14.41
C LYS A 17 -21.58 3.02 13.04
N ALA A 18 -21.49 1.72 12.77
CA ALA A 18 -22.16 1.14 11.61
C ALA A 18 -23.66 1.43 11.64
N GLN A 19 -24.25 1.54 10.45
CA GLN A 19 -25.70 1.64 10.25
C GLN A 19 -26.15 0.48 9.35
N GLU A 20 -27.44 0.41 9.07
CA GLU A 20 -28.04 -0.59 8.18
C GLU A 20 -27.51 -0.53 6.73
N LYS A 21 -26.85 0.57 6.35
CA LYS A 21 -26.24 0.77 5.04
C LYS A 21 -24.86 1.41 5.16
N GLU A 22 -24.01 1.15 4.17
CA GLU A 22 -22.72 1.84 4.07
C GLU A 22 -22.96 3.35 3.87
N TYR A 23 -22.21 4.17 4.60
CA TYR A 23 -22.30 5.62 4.47
C TYR A 23 -20.93 6.27 4.59
N ILE A 24 -20.88 7.56 4.21
CA ILE A 24 -19.66 8.31 4.07
C ILE A 24 -19.76 9.60 4.86
N LEU A 25 -18.74 9.89 5.68
CA LEU A 25 -18.53 11.18 6.31
C LEU A 25 -17.42 11.92 5.57
N SER A 26 -17.66 13.17 5.17
CA SER A 26 -16.65 13.96 4.46
C SER A 26 -15.86 14.82 5.45
N ASP A 27 -14.54 14.78 5.37
CA ASP A 27 -13.62 15.66 6.13
C ASP A 27 -13.29 16.95 5.38
N GLY A 28 -13.58 16.99 4.07
CA GLY A 28 -13.26 18.12 3.20
C GLY A 28 -12.09 17.83 2.27
N ASP A 29 -11.94 18.65 1.23
CA ASP A 29 -10.89 18.51 0.22
C ASP A 29 -10.81 17.12 -0.40
N GLY A 30 -11.95 16.44 -0.57
CA GLY A 30 -12.01 15.08 -1.12
C GLY A 30 -11.66 13.95 -0.14
N LEU A 31 -11.22 14.23 1.08
CA LEU A 31 -11.04 13.21 2.11
C LEU A 31 -12.37 12.80 2.74
N GLN A 32 -12.55 11.49 2.88
CA GLN A 32 -13.78 10.86 3.32
C GLN A 32 -13.48 9.68 4.23
N LEU A 33 -14.32 9.48 5.23
CA LEU A 33 -14.38 8.27 6.04
C LEU A 33 -15.55 7.43 5.55
N LYS A 34 -15.26 6.23 5.02
CA LYS A 34 -16.26 5.24 4.63
C LYS A 34 -16.52 4.29 5.80
N ILE A 35 -17.78 4.18 6.22
CA ILE A 35 -18.21 3.27 7.28
C ILE A 35 -18.92 2.09 6.62
N LYS A 36 -18.40 0.88 6.80
CA LYS A 36 -19.02 -0.37 6.33
C LYS A 36 -20.05 -0.89 7.33
N LEU A 37 -20.96 -1.76 6.87
CA LEU A 37 -21.91 -2.46 7.75
C LEU A 37 -21.20 -3.29 8.83
N SER A 38 -20.01 -3.81 8.53
CA SER A 38 -19.16 -4.53 9.48
C SER A 38 -18.62 -3.67 10.64
N GLY A 39 -18.81 -2.35 10.60
CA GLY A 39 -18.20 -1.42 11.55
C GLY A 39 -16.79 -0.96 11.17
N SER A 40 -16.19 -1.54 10.13
CA SER A 40 -14.88 -1.11 9.62
C SER A 40 -14.96 0.32 9.08
N LYS A 41 -13.99 1.15 9.47
CA LYS A 41 -13.89 2.57 9.09
C LYS A 41 -12.67 2.75 8.19
N THR A 42 -12.86 3.17 6.95
CA THR A 42 -11.78 3.27 5.96
C THR A 42 -11.64 4.68 5.43
N TRP A 43 -10.42 5.21 5.43
CA TRP A 43 -10.11 6.49 4.83
C TRP A 43 -10.00 6.37 3.32
N VAL A 44 -10.75 7.21 2.61
CA VAL A 44 -10.80 7.27 1.16
C VAL A 44 -10.61 8.71 0.72
N PHE A 45 -9.75 8.92 -0.27
CA PHE A 45 -9.58 10.20 -0.92
C PHE A 45 -10.17 10.15 -2.32
N LYS A 46 -11.15 11.01 -2.58
CA LYS A 46 -11.84 11.15 -3.86
C LYS A 46 -11.23 12.32 -4.62
N TYR A 47 -10.80 12.06 -5.86
CA TYR A 47 -10.13 13.04 -6.70
C TYR A 47 -10.53 12.89 -8.17
N SER A 48 -10.09 13.80 -9.02
CA SER A 48 -10.15 13.67 -10.48
C SER A 48 -8.76 13.38 -11.00
N LYS A 49 -8.62 12.38 -11.87
CA LYS A 49 -7.33 12.07 -12.48
C LYS A 49 -6.80 13.27 -13.28
N PRO A 50 -5.49 13.52 -13.30
CA PRO A 50 -4.90 14.74 -13.88
C PRO A 50 -5.22 14.90 -15.37
N PHE A 51 -5.03 13.85 -16.18
CA PHE A 51 -5.25 13.91 -17.63
C PHE A 51 -6.68 13.59 -18.07
N THR A 52 -7.26 12.49 -17.58
CA THR A 52 -8.58 12.03 -18.04
C THR A 52 -9.74 12.78 -17.38
N LYS A 53 -9.48 13.54 -16.32
CA LYS A 53 -10.46 14.21 -15.43
C LYS A 53 -11.54 13.29 -14.84
N LYS A 54 -11.49 11.99 -15.12
CA LYS A 54 -12.39 10.96 -14.57
C LYS A 54 -12.26 10.93 -13.05
N ARG A 55 -13.40 10.82 -12.37
CA ARG A 55 -13.44 10.69 -10.91
C ARG A 55 -12.84 9.35 -10.51
N SER A 56 -11.97 9.38 -9.51
CA SER A 56 -11.35 8.19 -8.94
C SER A 56 -11.24 8.32 -7.43
N ASN A 57 -10.85 7.22 -6.79
CA ASN A 57 -10.63 7.15 -5.37
C ASN A 57 -9.38 6.34 -5.05
N ILE A 58 -8.75 6.68 -3.94
CA ILE A 58 -7.61 5.95 -3.36
C ILE A 58 -7.87 5.73 -1.88
N GLY A 59 -7.60 4.51 -1.41
CA GLY A 59 -7.69 4.16 0.01
C GLY A 59 -6.40 4.53 0.75
N PHE A 60 -6.55 5.21 1.89
CA PHE A 60 -5.44 5.60 2.76
C PHE A 60 -5.23 4.67 3.96
N GLY A 61 -6.13 3.73 4.20
CA GLY A 61 -6.04 2.73 5.25
C GLY A 61 -7.29 2.69 6.14
N VAL A 62 -7.24 1.86 7.16
CA VAL A 62 -8.37 1.61 8.08
C VAL A 62 -8.10 2.33 9.40
N TYR A 63 -9.13 2.90 10.03
CA TYR A 63 -9.06 3.40 11.40
C TYR A 63 -9.26 2.23 12.37
N PRO A 64 -8.49 2.10 13.47
CA PRO A 64 -7.60 3.11 14.06
C PRO A 64 -6.14 3.10 13.59
N GLU A 65 -5.72 2.13 12.77
CA GLU A 65 -4.32 2.03 12.28
C GLU A 65 -3.84 3.30 11.58
N VAL A 66 -4.76 3.96 10.87
CA VAL A 66 -4.56 5.29 10.30
C VAL A 66 -5.47 6.28 11.02
N SER A 67 -4.85 7.19 11.77
CA SER A 67 -5.53 8.28 12.47
C SER A 67 -6.07 9.34 11.50
N LEU A 68 -6.96 10.21 11.98
CA LEU A 68 -7.46 11.34 11.19
C LEU A 68 -6.33 12.27 10.74
N ALA A 69 -5.34 12.52 11.61
CA ALA A 69 -4.18 13.35 11.28
C ALA A 69 -3.37 12.73 10.13
N GLN A 70 -3.02 11.44 10.25
CA GLN A 70 -2.30 10.71 9.21
C GLN A 70 -3.10 10.65 7.90
N ALA A 71 -4.43 10.54 7.95
CA ALA A 71 -5.27 10.58 6.76
C ALA A 71 -5.23 11.96 6.07
N ARG A 72 -5.18 13.06 6.84
CA ARG A 72 -5.01 14.43 6.32
C ARG A 72 -3.61 14.66 5.73
N ASP A 73 -2.58 14.07 6.31
CA ASP A 73 -1.22 14.12 5.77
C ASP A 73 -1.12 13.37 4.43
N LYS A 74 -1.68 12.15 4.36
CA LYS A 74 -1.78 11.39 3.11
C LYS A 74 -2.59 12.13 2.04
N ARG A 75 -3.67 12.83 2.44
CA ARG A 75 -4.43 13.71 1.54
C ARG A 75 -3.56 14.84 1.00
N LYS A 76 -2.76 15.49 1.85
CA LYS A 76 -1.85 16.57 1.44
C LYS A 76 -0.85 16.05 0.39
N GLN A 77 -0.19 14.94 0.66
CA GLN A 77 0.75 14.28 -0.27
C GLN A 77 0.08 13.93 -1.60
N ALA A 78 -1.13 13.35 -1.56
CA ALA A 78 -1.87 13.02 -2.78
C ALA A 78 -2.27 14.26 -3.59
N ARG A 79 -2.56 15.39 -2.94
CA ARG A 79 -2.83 16.66 -3.62
C ARG A 79 -1.56 17.28 -4.22
N GLU A 80 -0.42 17.13 -3.56
CA GLU A 80 0.89 17.55 -4.10
C GLU A 80 1.22 16.78 -5.38
N LEU A 81 1.00 15.46 -5.40
CA LEU A 81 1.13 14.65 -6.62
C LEU A 81 0.20 15.12 -7.72
N LEU A 82 -1.07 15.41 -7.40
CA LEU A 82 -2.02 15.93 -8.39
C LEU A 82 -1.64 17.31 -8.94
N ALA A 83 -1.02 18.15 -8.13
CA ALA A 83 -0.51 19.45 -8.58
C ALA A 83 0.69 19.32 -9.54
N GLN A 84 1.36 18.19 -9.53
CA GLN A 84 2.43 17.80 -10.46
C GLN A 84 1.91 16.94 -11.62
N ASP A 85 0.59 16.88 -11.83
CA ASP A 85 -0.09 16.04 -12.81
C ASP A 85 0.21 14.52 -12.69
N VAL A 86 0.61 14.07 -11.50
CA VAL A 86 0.82 12.65 -11.19
C VAL A 86 -0.45 12.04 -10.57
N ASP A 87 -0.91 10.90 -11.10
CA ASP A 87 -2.02 10.14 -10.51
C ASP A 87 -1.58 9.46 -9.20
N PRO A 88 -2.12 9.84 -8.02
CA PRO A 88 -1.70 9.29 -6.73
C PRO A 88 -1.87 7.78 -6.61
N LYS A 89 -2.86 7.21 -7.30
CA LYS A 89 -3.08 5.75 -7.30
C LYS A 89 -2.00 5.06 -8.11
N ALA A 90 -1.69 5.56 -9.31
CA ALA A 90 -0.63 5.00 -10.14
C ALA A 90 0.73 5.08 -9.43
N TYR A 91 1.03 6.22 -8.80
CA TYR A 91 2.25 6.39 -8.00
C TYR A 91 2.32 5.34 -6.87
N LYS A 92 1.24 5.14 -6.12
CA LYS A 92 1.21 4.13 -5.04
C LYS A 92 1.43 2.71 -5.59
N ASP A 93 0.77 2.36 -6.69
CA ASP A 93 0.86 1.04 -7.30
C ASP A 93 2.29 0.79 -7.83
N GLU A 94 2.93 1.79 -8.44
CA GLU A 94 4.32 1.74 -8.89
C GLU A 94 5.30 1.56 -7.73
N GLN A 95 5.15 2.32 -6.64
CA GLN A 95 5.98 2.17 -5.45
C GLN A 95 5.85 0.76 -4.85
N GLN A 96 4.63 0.20 -4.81
CA GLN A 96 4.44 -1.18 -4.36
C GLN A 96 5.15 -2.19 -5.28
N LEU A 97 5.11 -1.97 -6.59
CA LEU A 97 5.78 -2.82 -7.58
C LEU A 97 7.31 -2.74 -7.44
N ILE A 98 7.86 -1.56 -7.19
CA ILE A 98 9.29 -1.35 -6.90
C ILE A 98 9.68 -2.12 -5.63
N GLN A 99 8.91 -1.98 -4.54
CA GLN A 99 9.19 -2.69 -3.29
C GLN A 99 9.10 -4.22 -3.46
N GLN A 100 8.11 -4.71 -4.22
CA GLN A 100 8.00 -6.13 -4.56
C GLN A 100 9.22 -6.61 -5.35
N LYS A 101 9.67 -5.83 -6.35
CA LYS A 101 10.87 -6.15 -7.14
C LYS A 101 12.13 -6.18 -6.29
N ILE A 102 12.32 -5.20 -5.40
CA ILE A 102 13.44 -5.19 -4.46
C ILE A 102 13.43 -6.47 -3.62
N HIS A 103 12.26 -6.88 -3.14
CA HIS A 103 12.15 -8.10 -2.33
C HIS A 103 12.33 -9.39 -3.16
N SER A 104 11.87 -9.41 -4.42
CA SER A 104 11.98 -10.58 -5.31
C SER A 104 13.35 -10.73 -5.98
N ASN A 105 14.10 -9.65 -6.12
CA ASN A 105 15.40 -9.63 -6.80
C ASN A 105 16.59 -9.77 -5.84
N THR A 106 16.34 -10.13 -4.58
CA THR A 106 17.42 -10.39 -3.64
C THR A 106 18.29 -11.56 -4.08
N LEU A 107 19.59 -11.55 -3.77
CA LEU A 107 20.49 -12.65 -4.12
C LEU A 107 19.95 -14.00 -3.66
N GLN A 108 19.33 -14.04 -2.48
CA GLN A 108 18.70 -15.26 -1.96
C GLN A 108 17.50 -15.71 -2.80
N ALA A 109 16.61 -14.80 -3.20
CA ALA A 109 15.46 -15.13 -4.04
C ALA A 109 15.89 -15.61 -5.44
N VAL A 110 16.87 -14.92 -6.05
CA VAL A 110 17.43 -15.32 -7.35
C VAL A 110 18.17 -16.66 -7.24
N SER A 111 18.96 -16.86 -6.19
CA SER A 111 19.66 -18.12 -5.94
C SER A 111 18.69 -19.28 -5.76
N ARG A 112 17.54 -19.08 -5.10
CA ARG A 112 16.50 -20.11 -4.97
C ARG A 112 15.88 -20.49 -6.31
N ASN A 113 15.58 -19.50 -7.16
CA ASN A 113 15.04 -19.74 -8.50
C ASN A 113 16.07 -20.49 -9.38
N TRP A 114 17.33 -20.07 -9.35
CA TRP A 114 18.42 -20.77 -10.03
C TRP A 114 18.60 -22.19 -9.52
N PHE A 115 18.58 -22.38 -8.20
CA PHE A 115 18.79 -23.67 -7.58
C PHE A 115 17.68 -24.67 -7.96
N GLY A 116 16.43 -24.24 -8.06
CA GLY A 116 15.34 -25.10 -8.55
C GLY A 116 15.55 -25.64 -9.97
N ILE A 117 16.24 -24.88 -10.83
CA ILE A 117 16.64 -25.35 -12.18
C ILE A 117 17.86 -26.27 -12.05
N LYS A 118 18.87 -25.83 -11.28
CA LYS A 118 20.16 -26.50 -11.15
C LYS A 118 20.03 -27.88 -10.49
N GLU A 119 19.16 -28.04 -9.50
CA GLU A 119 18.96 -29.26 -8.71
C GLU A 119 18.67 -30.48 -9.60
N SER A 120 17.91 -30.29 -10.68
CA SER A 120 17.61 -31.37 -11.64
C SER A 120 18.83 -31.90 -12.40
N SER A 121 19.92 -31.12 -12.46
CA SER A 121 21.13 -31.42 -13.23
C SER A 121 22.28 -31.98 -12.39
N ILE A 122 22.08 -32.13 -11.08
CA ILE A 122 23.13 -32.53 -10.12
C ILE A 122 22.65 -33.63 -9.18
N SER A 123 23.59 -34.30 -8.50
CA SER A 123 23.23 -35.34 -7.52
C SER A 123 22.58 -34.72 -6.27
N PRO A 124 21.66 -35.45 -5.58
CA PRO A 124 20.97 -34.93 -4.40
C PRO A 124 21.90 -34.49 -3.26
N ASN A 125 23.03 -35.18 -3.08
CA ASN A 125 24.00 -34.82 -2.04
C ASN A 125 24.73 -33.52 -2.39
N TYR A 126 25.18 -33.38 -3.65
CA TYR A 126 25.84 -32.16 -4.11
C TYR A 126 24.90 -30.95 -4.11
N ALA A 127 23.62 -31.16 -4.41
CA ALA A 127 22.57 -30.14 -4.29
C ALA A 127 22.49 -29.61 -2.85
N LYS A 128 22.37 -30.51 -1.86
CA LYS A 128 22.33 -30.13 -0.43
C LYS A 128 23.57 -29.35 0.00
N ASP A 129 24.75 -29.77 -0.45
CA ASP A 129 26.02 -29.11 -0.09
C ASP A 129 26.12 -27.71 -0.67
N ILE A 130 25.76 -27.52 -1.95
CA ILE A 130 25.70 -26.19 -2.59
C ILE A 130 24.76 -25.27 -1.83
N TRP A 131 23.52 -25.70 -1.58
CA TRP A 131 22.53 -24.86 -0.93
C TRP A 131 22.97 -24.48 0.50
N ARG A 132 23.47 -25.46 1.26
CA ARG A 132 24.01 -25.23 2.61
C ARG A 132 25.18 -24.25 2.61
N SER A 133 26.07 -24.30 1.61
CA SER A 133 27.17 -23.35 1.47
C SER A 133 26.65 -21.92 1.23
N MET A 134 25.64 -21.78 0.38
CA MET A 134 24.98 -20.48 0.14
C MET A 134 24.32 -19.95 1.44
N GLU A 135 23.63 -20.80 2.19
CA GLU A 135 23.00 -20.43 3.47
C GLU A 135 24.00 -20.02 4.56
N LEU A 136 25.16 -20.67 4.64
CA LEU A 136 26.16 -20.42 5.68
C LEU A 136 27.08 -19.25 5.36
N HIS A 137 27.42 -19.04 4.08
CA HIS A 137 28.51 -18.15 3.70
C HIS A 137 28.09 -16.98 2.83
N ILE A 138 26.97 -17.09 2.10
CA ILE A 138 26.56 -16.07 1.12
C ILE A 138 25.34 -15.29 1.63
N PHE A 139 24.27 -15.98 2.03
CA PHE A 139 23.03 -15.33 2.45
C PHE A 139 23.13 -14.48 3.72
N PRO A 140 23.98 -14.79 4.73
CA PRO A 140 24.08 -13.94 5.91
C PRO A 140 24.58 -12.54 5.60
N SER A 141 25.44 -12.37 4.59
CA SER A 141 26.04 -11.09 4.21
C SER A 141 25.34 -10.44 3.01
N LEU A 142 24.93 -11.23 2.01
CA LEU A 142 24.44 -10.75 0.72
C LEU A 142 23.01 -11.19 0.40
N GLY A 143 22.38 -12.02 1.24
CA GLY A 143 21.11 -12.67 0.93
C GLY A 143 19.96 -11.69 0.67
N ASN A 144 19.92 -10.57 1.41
CA ASN A 144 18.89 -9.53 1.27
C ASN A 144 19.32 -8.36 0.35
N SER A 145 20.50 -8.43 -0.24
CA SER A 145 20.97 -7.41 -1.19
C SER A 145 20.24 -7.60 -2.51
N ALA A 146 19.63 -6.53 -3.02
CA ALA A 146 18.93 -6.46 -4.31
C ALA A 146 19.77 -5.71 -5.35
#